data_AF-X1SQ72-F1
#
_entry.id   AF-X1SQ72-F1
#
_cell.length_a   1.000
_cell.length_b   1.000
_cell.length_c   1.000
_cell.angle_alpha   90.00
_cell.angle_beta   90.00
_cell.angle_gamma   90.00
#
_symmetry.space_group_name_H-M   'P 1'
#
loop_
_entity.id
_entity.type
_entity.pdbx_description
1 polymer ?
#
loop_
_entity_poly.entity_id
_entity_poly.type
_entity_poly.pdbx_seq_one_letter_code
_entity_poly.pdbx_strand_id
1 'polypeptide(L)' 'VFERYSLKEVLFEVISAFGTVGLSTGITPALSTPSKIILILTMYIGRIGISTLSVAIAIRGIVNKITHPEETITIG' A
#
# COMPACT_ATOMS: atom_id res chain seq x y z
N VAL A 1 -10.47 -21.67 -12.73
CA VAL A 1 -10.38 -21.76 -14.21
C VAL A 1 -9.14 -21.04 -14.75
N PHE A 2 -8.62 -20.00 -14.09
CA PHE A 2 -7.32 -19.41 -14.45
C PHE A 2 -6.28 -19.77 -13.37
N GLU A 3 -5.30 -20.59 -13.78
CA GLU A 3 -4.12 -21.11 -13.06
C GLU A 3 -4.26 -22.02 -11.82
N ARG A 4 -3.43 -23.10 -11.81
CA ARG A 4 -3.28 -24.07 -10.72
C ARG A 4 -2.09 -23.68 -9.82
N TYR A 5 -2.11 -22.50 -9.21
CA TYR A 5 -1.14 -22.11 -8.19
C TYR A 5 -1.69 -22.36 -6.78
N SER A 6 -0.80 -22.55 -5.81
CA SER A 6 -1.20 -22.72 -4.42
C SER A 6 -1.85 -21.45 -3.90
N LEU A 7 -2.89 -21.58 -3.06
CA LEU A 7 -3.61 -20.43 -2.51
C LEU A 7 -2.66 -19.49 -1.75
N LYS A 8 -1.66 -20.06 -1.06
CA LYS A 8 -0.63 -19.32 -0.32
C LYS A 8 0.23 -18.43 -1.23
N GLU A 9 0.56 -18.95 -2.41
CA GLU A 9 1.39 -18.26 -3.39
C GLU A 9 0.66 -17.08 -4.02
N VAL A 10 -0.60 -17.29 -4.42
CA VAL A 10 -1.44 -16.23 -4.99
C VAL A 10 -1.72 -15.15 -3.96
N LEU A 11 -2.01 -15.54 -2.71
CA LEU A 11 -2.26 -14.59 -1.63
C LEU A 11 -1.02 -13.74 -1.33
N PHE A 12 0.18 -14.34 -1.34
CA PHE A 12 1.43 -13.62 -1.15
C PHE A 12 1.68 -12.60 -2.27
N GLU A 13 1.47 -12.98 -3.53
CA GLU A 13 1.57 -12.07 -4.68
C GLU A 13 0.61 -10.88 -4.56
N VAL A 14 -0.66 -11.13 -4.24
CA VAL A 14 -1.68 -10.06 -4.13
C VAL A 14 -1.35 -9.10 -2.99
N ILE A 15 -0.94 -9.60 -1.82
CA ILE A 15 -0.56 -8.77 -0.67
C ILE A 15 0.70 -7.95 -0.98
N SER A 16 1.70 -8.56 -1.62
CA SER A 16 2.93 -7.87 -2.03
C SER A 16 2.67 -6.79 -3.09
N ALA A 17 1.83 -7.09 -4.07
CA ALA A 17 1.42 -6.16 -5.11
C ALA A 17 0.64 -4.97 -4.52
N PHE A 18 -0.28 -5.23 -3.59
CA PHE A 18 -1.04 -4.19 -2.90
C PHE A 18 -0.15 -3.28 -2.05
N GLY A 19 0.84 -3.85 -1.36
CA GLY A 19 1.82 -3.07 -0.59
C GLY A 19 2.90 -2.40 -1.43
N THR A 20 2.94 -2.61 -2.75
CA THR A 20 4.04 -2.22 -3.64
C THR A 20 5.42 -2.67 -3.14
N VAL A 21 5.46 -3.84 -2.48
CA VAL A 21 6.68 -4.37 -1.83
C VAL A 21 7.67 -4.90 -2.88
N GLY A 22 7.18 -5.28 -4.06
CA GLY A 22 8.00 -5.74 -5.19
C GLY A 22 8.55 -7.17 -5.05
N LEU A 23 8.11 -7.91 -4.03
CA LEU A 23 8.48 -9.31 -3.82
C LEU A 23 7.51 -10.23 -4.55
N SER A 24 8.05 -11.23 -5.23
CA SER A 24 7.30 -12.23 -5.98
C SER A 24 7.76 -13.63 -5.58
N THR A 25 6.82 -14.58 -5.55
CA THR A 25 7.12 -16.02 -5.42
C THR A 25 7.66 -16.62 -6.73
N GLY A 26 7.89 -15.81 -7.77
CA GLY A 26 8.39 -16.22 -9.08
C GLY A 26 7.29 -16.56 -10.08
N ILE A 27 6.03 -16.32 -9.71
CA ILE A 27 4.86 -16.77 -10.47
C ILE A 27 4.43 -15.71 -11.49
N THR A 28 4.66 -14.43 -11.18
CA THR A 28 4.31 -13.25 -12.00
C THR A 28 4.59 -13.39 -13.52
N PRO A 29 5.74 -13.93 -13.98
CA PRO A 29 5.98 -14.11 -15.42
C PRO A 29 5.11 -15.21 -16.07
N ALA A 30 4.77 -16.26 -15.32
CA ALA A 30 4.02 -17.42 -15.78
C ALA A 30 2.49 -17.24 -15.73
N LEU A 31 1.99 -16.11 -15.19
CA LEU A 31 0.57 -15.78 -15.21
C LEU A 31 0.04 -15.44 -16.63
N SER A 32 -1.18 -15.87 -16.86
CA SER A 32 -2.04 -15.67 -18.01
C SER A 32 -2.36 -14.19 -18.16
N THR A 33 -2.55 -13.74 -19.41
CA THR A 33 -2.80 -12.35 -19.78
C THR A 33 -3.88 -11.65 -18.91
N PRO A 34 -5.07 -12.23 -18.66
CA PRO A 34 -6.07 -11.60 -17.79
C PRO A 34 -5.61 -11.48 -16.33
N SER A 35 -4.96 -12.51 -15.79
CA SER A 35 -4.45 -12.53 -14.41
C SER A 35 -3.39 -11.45 -14.21
N LYS A 36 -2.53 -11.25 -15.21
CA LYS A 36 -1.47 -10.23 -15.23
C LYS A 36 -2.03 -8.80 -15.24
N ILE A 37 -3.12 -8.55 -15.99
CA ILE A 37 -3.80 -7.24 -16.01
C ILE A 37 -4.38 -6.89 -14.64
N ILE A 38 -5.02 -7.86 -13.98
CA ILE A 38 -5.57 -7.67 -12.63
C ILE A 38 -4.45 -7.34 -11.65
N LEU A 39 -3.32 -8.04 -11.72
CA LEU A 39 -2.15 -7.81 -10.87
C LEU A 39 -1.55 -6.41 -11.07
N ILE A 40 -1.46 -5.94 -12.32
CA ILE A 40 -1.02 -4.58 -12.65
C ILE A 40 -1.99 -3.53 -12.06
N LEU A 41 -3.30 -3.75 -12.20
CA LEU A 41 -4.31 -2.89 -11.57
C LEU A 41 -4.16 -2.85 -10.05
N THR A 42 -3.94 -4.00 -9.41
CA THR A 42 -3.70 -4.07 -7.96
C THR A 42 -2.44 -3.31 -7.54
N MET A 43 -1.34 -3.40 -8.29
CA MET A 43 -0.12 -2.61 -8.02
C MET A 43 -0.36 -1.10 -8.16
N TYR A 44 -1.13 -0.70 -9.18
CA TYR A 44 -1.45 0.70 -9.43
C TYR A 44 -2.33 1.28 -8.31
N ILE A 45 -3.34 0.52 -7.87
CA ILE A 45 -4.20 0.86 -6.73
C ILE A 45 -3.39 0.89 -5.43
N GLY A 46 -2.50 -0.07 -5.20
CA GLY A 46 -1.62 -0.09 -4.03
C GLY A 46 -0.75 1.16 -3.93
N ARG A 47 -0.18 1.60 -5.07
CA ARG A 47 0.67 2.79 -5.14
C ARG A 47 -0.09 4.09 -4.89
N ILE A 48 -1.26 4.24 -5.49
CA ILE A 48 -2.07 5.48 -5.42
C ILE A 48 -2.93 5.52 -4.15
N GLY A 49 -3.54 4.40 -3.78
CA GLY A 49 -4.68 4.32 -2.86
C GLY A 49 -4.33 4.59 -1.40
N ILE A 50 -3.23 4.03 -0.88
CA ILE A 50 -2.85 4.24 0.53
C ILE A 50 -2.09 5.54 0.71
N SER A 51 -1.11 5.84 -0.15
CA SER A 51 -0.32 7.07 -0.01
C SER A 51 -1.18 8.33 -0.14
N THR A 52 -2.07 8.37 -1.14
CA THR A 52 -2.95 9.52 -1.36
C THR A 52 -4.03 9.62 -0.29
N LEU A 53 -4.61 8.51 0.16
CA LEU A 53 -5.62 8.54 1.23
C LEU A 53 -5.01 8.95 2.57
N SER A 54 -3.84 8.43 2.93
CA SER A 54 -3.10 8.84 4.13
C SER A 54 -2.79 10.33 4.11
N VAL A 55 -2.34 10.87 2.98
CA VAL A 55 -2.04 12.29 2.81
C VAL A 55 -3.33 13.14 2.81
N ALA A 56 -4.40 12.71 2.13
CA ALA A 56 -5.67 13.44 2.10
C ALA A 56 -6.34 13.54 3.48
N ILE A 57 -6.20 12.51 4.31
CA ILE A 57 -6.65 12.53 5.71
C ILE A 57 -5.74 13.44 6.55
N ALA A 58 -4.41 13.34 6.38
CA ALA A 58 -3.44 14.14 7.15
C ALA A 58 -3.49 15.65 6.82
N ILE A 59 -3.74 16.03 5.56
CA ILE A 59 -3.77 17.43 5.11
C ILE A 59 -4.94 18.22 5.74
N ARG A 60 -5.99 17.54 6.25
CA ARG A 60 -7.09 18.23 6.95
C ARG A 60 -6.70 18.82 8.32
N GLY A 61 -5.46 18.61 8.80
CA GLY A 61 -5.05 18.94 10.17
C GLY A 61 -3.99 20.02 10.37
N ILE A 62 -3.51 20.74 9.34
CA ILE A 62 -2.46 21.77 9.52
C ILE A 62 -2.98 23.17 9.21
N VAL A 63 -3.85 23.67 10.08
CA VAL A 63 -3.99 25.12 10.32
C VAL A 63 -3.72 25.36 11.81
N ASN A 64 -2.55 24.94 12.28
CA ASN A 64 -2.07 25.38 13.59
C ASN A 64 -1.46 26.77 13.45
N LYS A 65 -2.33 27.79 13.41
CA LYS A 65 -1.96 29.17 13.74
C LYS A 65 -2.35 29.44 15.19
N ILE A 66 -1.82 28.64 16.10
CA ILE A 66 -1.86 28.89 17.54
C ILE A 66 -0.47 28.58 18.07
N THR A 67 0.27 29.64 18.36
CA THR A 67 1.51 29.57 19.12
C THR A 67 1.13 29.19 20.54
N HIS A 68 1.36 27.94 20.91
CA HIS A 68 1.23 27.52 22.30
C HIS A 68 2.38 28.16 23.09
N PRO A 69 2.12 28.77 24.26
CA PRO A 69 3.18 29.30 25.10
C PRO A 69 4.11 28.15 25.51
N GLU A 70 5.42 28.35 25.36
CA GLU A 70 6.43 27.39 25.78
C GLU A 70 6.48 27.29 27.31
N GLU A 71 5.74 26.34 27.89
CA GLU A 71 5.95 25.97 29.30
C GLU A 71 7.17 25.04 29.40
N THR A 72 8.16 25.45 30.20
CA THR A 72 9.29 24.59 30.53
C THR A 72 8.87 23.58 31.60
N ILE A 73 8.57 22.35 31.19
CA ILE A 73 8.28 21.27 32.14
C ILE A 73 9.62 20.74 32.66
N THR A 74 10.00 21.14 33.88
CA THR A 74 11.12 20.51 34.61
C THR A 74 10.65 19.18 35.14
N ILE A 75 11.06 18.10 34.47
CA ILE A 75 10.87 16.74 34.96
C ILE A 75 11.90 16.55 36.08
N GLY A 76 11.41 16.42 37.31
CA GLY A 76 12.23 16.07 38.48
C GLY A 76 12.64 14.61 38.48
#